data_AF-A0A932CZZ1-F1
#
_entry.id   AF-A0A932CZZ1-F1
#
_cell.length_a   1.000
_cell.length_b   1.000
_cell.length_c   1.000
_cell.angle_alpha   90.00
_cell.angle_beta   90.00
_cell.angle_gamma   90.00
#
_symmetry.space_group_name_H-M   'P 1'
#
loop_
_entity.id
_entity.type
_entity.pdbx_description
1 polymer ?
#
loop_
_entity_poly.entity_id
_entity_poly.type
_entity_poly.pdbx_seq_one_letter_code
_entity_poly.pdbx_strand_id
1 'polypeptide(L)'
;MIRYPRSRSEKLGLKPGQKVSILGVDDKGFLSEVEALAEDTTVGVPGKDRDLVFFAARDRADLERLGRLRRAIADDGAIWALWPKGRKELREDDVRQAALANGLVDVKVVAFSDVLSGLKLVVRRADRRAARRASAATRSTRRAGPRPAIPPDLEAALARSTRARAAFDRQPPSHQREYIGYVDEAKRPQTRARRIAETIEHLEVDAHDPAKRSEGDTRYPAKRSEGDTHYPAKRSEGDTHYPAKRP
;
A
#
# COMPACT_ATOMS: atom_id res chain seq x y z
N MET A 1 1.77 24.60 38.98
CA MET A 1 2.53 25.65 38.28
C MET A 1 2.74 25.22 36.83
N ILE A 2 1.84 25.61 35.92
CA ILE A 2 1.88 25.19 34.51
C ILE A 2 2.90 26.08 33.80
N ARG A 3 3.98 25.47 33.30
CA ARG A 3 5.04 26.13 32.52
C ARG A 3 4.45 26.66 31.21
N TYR A 4 4.90 27.85 30.81
CA TYR A 4 4.58 28.62 29.61
C TYR A 4 3.72 27.94 28.53
N PRO A 5 2.60 28.55 28.10
CA PRO A 5 1.84 28.04 26.96
C PRO A 5 2.72 28.05 25.71
N ARG A 6 2.75 26.93 24.98
CA ARG A 6 3.50 26.80 23.72
C ARG A 6 3.24 27.99 22.78
N SER A 7 4.29 28.48 22.15
CA SER A 7 4.21 29.58 21.18
C SER A 7 3.38 29.16 19.95
N ARG A 8 2.95 30.15 19.15
CA ARG A 8 2.23 29.88 17.90
C ARG A 8 3.09 29.03 16.95
N SER A 9 4.35 29.40 16.73
CA SER A 9 5.30 28.66 15.88
C SER A 9 5.44 27.19 16.32
N GLU A 10 5.57 26.93 17.62
CA GLU A 10 5.63 25.55 18.17
C GLU A 10 4.33 24.77 17.94
N LYS A 11 3.18 25.42 18.10
CA LYS A 11 1.88 24.80 17.84
C LYS A 11 1.71 24.46 16.36
N LEU A 12 2.20 25.31 15.48
CA LEU A 12 2.14 25.14 14.02
C LEU A 12 3.23 24.17 13.51
N GLY A 13 4.26 23.93 14.31
CA GLY A 13 5.40 23.10 13.93
C GLY A 13 6.35 23.79 12.95
N LEU A 14 6.35 25.13 12.95
CA LEU A 14 7.31 25.97 12.23
C LEU A 14 8.66 25.89 12.95
N LYS A 15 9.69 25.50 12.22
CA LYS A 15 11.04 25.25 12.73
C LYS A 15 12.08 25.95 11.84
N PRO A 16 13.28 26.24 12.38
CA PRO A 16 14.43 26.69 11.60
C PRO A 16 14.70 25.77 10.40
N GLY A 17 15.07 26.33 9.25
CA GLY A 17 15.53 25.55 8.08
C GLY A 17 14.42 25.01 7.17
N GLN A 18 13.16 25.40 7.38
CA GLN A 18 12.04 24.88 6.60
C GLN A 18 11.72 25.73 5.37
N LYS A 19 11.24 25.07 4.31
CA LYS A 19 10.65 25.70 3.12
C LYS A 19 9.18 25.95 3.36
N VAL A 20 8.78 27.21 3.44
CA VAL A 20 7.42 27.64 3.78
C VAL A 20 6.76 28.34 2.59
N SER A 21 5.47 28.09 2.38
CA SER A 21 4.62 28.90 1.50
C SER A 21 3.49 29.53 2.30
N ILE A 22 3.19 30.80 2.03
CA ILE A 22 2.11 31.56 2.65
C ILE A 22 1.15 32.04 1.58
N LEU A 23 -0.14 31.71 1.69
CA LEU A 23 -1.16 32.02 0.70
C LEU A 23 -2.35 32.67 1.39
N GLY A 24 -2.50 33.99 1.21
CA GLY A 24 -3.66 34.75 1.69
C GLY A 24 -3.71 35.00 3.20
N VAL A 25 -2.62 34.72 3.93
CA VAL A 25 -2.52 35.00 5.37
C VAL A 25 -1.91 36.38 5.57
N ASP A 26 -2.66 37.30 6.19
CA ASP A 26 -2.25 38.68 6.46
C ASP A 26 -2.15 38.94 7.98
N ASP A 27 -1.30 38.17 8.65
CA ASP A 27 -1.01 38.32 10.09
C ASP A 27 0.46 38.73 10.23
N LYS A 28 0.71 40.03 10.46
CA LYS A 28 2.07 40.59 10.49
C LYS A 28 2.99 39.88 11.46
N GLY A 29 2.50 39.55 12.66
CA GLY A 29 3.30 38.83 13.65
C GLY A 29 3.68 37.43 13.16
N PHE A 30 2.77 36.75 12.47
CA PHE A 30 3.04 35.44 11.90
C PHE A 30 4.03 35.53 10.74
N LEU A 31 3.88 36.53 9.88
CA LEU A 31 4.80 36.76 8.77
C LEU A 31 6.23 36.98 9.29
N SER A 32 6.39 37.77 10.36
CA SER A 32 7.69 37.95 11.02
C SER A 32 8.23 36.66 11.67
N GLU A 33 7.36 35.82 12.27
CA GLU A 33 7.77 34.49 12.79
C GLU A 33 8.28 33.58 11.68
N VAL A 34 7.63 33.58 10.50
CA VAL A 34 8.07 32.80 9.34
C VAL A 34 9.38 33.34 8.79
N GLU A 35 9.49 34.65 8.61
CA GLU A 35 10.73 35.30 8.12
C GLU A 35 11.93 35.00 9.03
N ALA A 36 11.73 34.95 10.35
CA ALA A 36 12.80 34.66 11.30
C ALA A 36 13.25 33.19 11.32
N LEU A 37 12.41 32.24 10.89
CA LEU A 37 12.65 30.79 11.05
C LEU A 37 12.82 30.04 9.72
N ALA A 38 12.06 30.39 8.70
CA ALA A 38 12.07 29.69 7.43
C ALA A 38 13.35 30.00 6.63
N GLU A 39 13.89 28.98 5.97
CA GLU A 39 15.04 29.15 5.07
C GLU A 39 14.62 29.67 3.70
N ASP A 40 13.46 29.22 3.21
CA ASP A 40 12.89 29.61 1.92
C ASP A 40 11.40 29.90 2.11
N THR A 41 11.00 31.14 1.87
CA THR A 41 9.60 31.58 1.97
C THR A 41 9.07 32.03 0.62
N THR A 42 7.88 31.54 0.26
CA THR A 42 7.13 31.98 -0.94
C THR A 42 5.78 32.54 -0.54
N VAL A 43 5.34 33.62 -1.20
CA VAL A 43 4.05 34.28 -0.91
C VAL A 43 3.14 34.23 -2.14
N GLY A 44 1.87 33.89 -1.93
CA GLY A 44 0.82 33.87 -2.95
C GLY A 44 0.83 32.60 -3.83
N VAL A 45 1.97 32.28 -4.43
CA VAL A 45 2.16 31.07 -5.26
C VAL A 45 3.02 30.06 -4.51
N PRO A 46 2.55 28.81 -4.32
CA PRO A 46 3.34 27.81 -3.61
C PRO A 46 4.50 27.32 -4.47
N GLY A 47 5.70 27.25 -3.89
CA GLY A 47 6.84 26.56 -4.49
C GLY A 47 6.69 25.04 -4.46
N LYS A 48 7.66 24.31 -5.01
CA LYS A 48 7.71 22.83 -4.92
C LYS A 48 8.38 22.37 -3.63
N ASP A 49 8.12 21.13 -3.25
CA ASP A 49 8.72 20.40 -2.11
C ASP A 49 8.72 21.21 -0.81
N ARG A 50 7.55 21.76 -0.45
CA ARG A 50 7.36 22.61 0.74
C ARG A 50 7.16 21.76 2.00
N ASP A 51 7.82 22.16 3.08
CA ASP A 51 7.65 21.53 4.39
C ASP A 51 6.34 21.97 5.05
N LEU A 52 6.02 23.26 4.93
CA LEU A 52 4.79 23.85 5.44
C LEU A 52 4.17 24.78 4.41
N VAL A 53 2.87 24.65 4.23
CA VAL A 53 2.05 25.58 3.44
C VAL A 53 0.96 26.14 4.34
N PHE A 54 0.90 27.45 4.52
CA PHE A 54 -0.17 28.14 5.22
C PHE A 54 -1.11 28.76 4.20
N PHE A 55 -2.38 28.38 4.27
CA PHE A 55 -3.39 28.74 3.27
C PHE A 55 -4.64 29.26 3.95
N ALA A 56 -4.97 30.53 3.73
CA ALA A 56 -6.24 31.10 4.16
C ALA A 56 -7.35 30.81 3.13
N ALA A 57 -8.41 30.16 3.59
CA ALA A 57 -9.64 29.94 2.84
C ALA A 57 -10.77 30.78 3.44
N ARG A 58 -11.49 31.52 2.59
CA ARG A 58 -12.60 32.38 2.99
C ARG A 58 -13.95 31.68 2.82
N ASP A 59 -14.05 30.83 1.82
CA ASP A 59 -15.24 30.07 1.46
C ASP A 59 -14.87 28.66 0.98
N ARG A 60 -15.88 27.90 0.54
CA ARG A 60 -15.69 26.54 0.02
C ARG A 60 -14.97 26.51 -1.33
N ALA A 61 -15.10 27.52 -2.18
CA ALA A 61 -14.47 27.55 -3.50
C ALA A 61 -12.93 27.63 -3.37
N ASP A 62 -12.45 28.36 -2.37
CA ASP A 62 -11.03 28.40 -2.03
C ASP A 62 -10.44 26.98 -1.78
N LEU A 63 -11.22 26.04 -1.26
CA LEU A 63 -10.76 24.66 -0.96
C LEU A 63 -10.40 23.84 -2.21
N GLU A 64 -10.85 24.22 -3.41
CA GLU A 64 -10.44 23.59 -4.66
C GLU A 64 -8.92 23.66 -4.88
N ARG A 65 -8.26 24.65 -4.26
CA ARG A 65 -6.81 24.83 -4.30
C ARG A 65 -6.05 23.72 -3.58
N LEU A 66 -6.69 22.96 -2.67
CA LEU A 66 -6.04 21.89 -1.89
C LEU A 66 -5.36 20.85 -2.78
N GLY A 67 -5.91 20.54 -3.95
CA GLY A 67 -5.27 19.60 -4.89
C GLY A 67 -3.93 20.12 -5.42
N ARG A 68 -3.83 21.42 -5.70
CA ARG A 68 -2.57 22.06 -6.08
C ARG A 68 -1.60 22.12 -4.90
N LEU A 69 -2.09 22.48 -3.72
CA LEU A 69 -1.26 22.56 -2.50
C LEU A 69 -0.72 21.19 -2.10
N ARG A 70 -1.52 20.11 -2.27
CA ARG A 70 -1.09 18.73 -2.04
C ARG A 70 0.14 18.37 -2.88
N ARG A 71 0.21 18.85 -4.13
CA ARG A 71 1.36 18.62 -5.02
C ARG A 71 2.56 19.50 -4.71
N ALA A 72 2.36 20.60 -3.98
CA ALA A 72 3.41 21.52 -3.59
C ALA A 72 4.17 21.06 -2.34
N ILE A 73 3.53 20.33 -1.43
CA ILE A 73 4.20 19.83 -0.22
C ILE A 73 5.09 18.61 -0.48
N ALA A 74 6.16 18.51 0.29
CA ALA A 74 6.95 17.30 0.42
C ALA A 74 6.08 16.14 0.96
N ASP A 75 6.56 14.90 0.84
CA ASP A 75 5.81 13.70 1.25
C ASP A 75 5.47 13.67 2.74
N ASP A 76 6.33 14.26 3.58
CA ASP A 76 6.14 14.44 5.02
C ASP A 76 5.81 15.89 5.42
N GLY A 77 5.63 16.76 4.42
CA GLY A 77 5.18 18.14 4.60
C GLY A 77 3.71 18.24 5.04
N ALA A 78 3.29 19.45 5.38
CA ALA A 78 1.94 19.72 5.85
C ALA A 78 1.35 21.00 5.26
N ILE A 79 0.02 21.01 5.14
CA ILE A 79 -0.77 22.20 4.83
C ILE A 79 -1.52 22.59 6.10
N TRP A 80 -1.40 23.85 6.51
CA TRP A 80 -2.29 24.48 7.46
C TRP A 80 -3.37 25.23 6.68
N ALA A 81 -4.57 24.63 6.62
CA ALA A 81 -5.76 25.32 6.12
C ALA A 81 -6.31 26.20 7.23
N LEU A 82 -6.41 27.50 6.98
CA LEU A 82 -6.82 28.52 7.94
C LEU A 82 -8.15 29.15 7.49
N TRP A 83 -9.09 29.34 8.40
CA TRP A 83 -10.38 29.97 8.09
C TRP A 83 -10.91 30.83 9.25
N PRO A 84 -11.77 31.83 8.98
CA PRO A 84 -12.39 32.64 10.00
C PRO A 84 -13.26 31.84 10.98
N LYS A 85 -13.11 32.09 12.27
CA LYS A 85 -13.96 31.49 13.30
C LYS A 85 -15.38 32.04 13.24
N GLY A 86 -16.37 31.20 13.59
CA GLY A 86 -17.76 31.62 13.79
C GLY A 86 -18.53 31.99 12.52
N ARG A 87 -17.95 31.73 11.34
CA ARG A 87 -18.55 31.98 10.03
C ARG A 87 -19.20 30.72 9.46
N LYS A 88 -20.31 30.87 8.72
CA LYS A 88 -21.09 29.74 8.16
C LYS A 88 -20.65 29.35 6.76
N GLU A 89 -19.93 30.25 6.10
CA GLU A 89 -19.41 30.17 4.74
C GLU A 89 -18.39 29.03 4.60
N LEU A 90 -17.67 28.73 5.68
CA LEU A 90 -16.68 27.65 5.72
C LEU A 90 -16.59 27.07 7.14
N ARG A 91 -16.84 25.76 7.27
CA ARG A 91 -16.74 25.01 8.53
C ARG A 91 -15.56 24.04 8.49
N GLU A 92 -15.13 23.58 9.67
CA GLU A 92 -14.08 22.57 9.78
C GLU A 92 -14.39 21.30 8.98
N ASP A 93 -15.64 20.85 8.99
CA ASP A 93 -16.04 19.65 8.25
C ASP A 93 -15.87 19.82 6.73
N ASP A 94 -16.20 21.00 6.18
CA ASP A 94 -15.96 21.30 4.76
C ASP A 94 -14.46 21.17 4.41
N VAL A 95 -13.57 21.65 5.29
CA VAL A 95 -12.12 21.52 5.13
C VAL A 95 -11.69 20.06 5.21
N ARG A 96 -12.24 19.28 6.15
CA ARG A 96 -11.93 17.84 6.31
C ARG A 96 -12.37 17.04 5.09
N GLN A 97 -13.58 17.27 4.57
CA GLN A 97 -14.07 16.60 3.36
C GLN A 97 -13.20 16.94 2.14
N ALA A 98 -12.88 18.22 1.94
CA ALA A 98 -12.01 18.63 0.84
C ALA A 98 -10.58 18.08 0.97
N ALA A 99 -10.05 17.98 2.19
CA ALA A 99 -8.76 17.34 2.43
C ALA A 99 -8.78 15.85 2.02
N LEU A 100 -9.79 15.10 2.46
CA LEU A 100 -9.96 13.69 2.11
C LEU A 100 -10.08 13.48 0.59
N ALA A 101 -10.85 14.31 -0.09
CA ALA A 101 -10.99 14.28 -1.55
C ALA A 101 -9.66 14.49 -2.29
N ASN A 102 -8.68 15.13 -1.65
CA ASN A 102 -7.35 15.39 -2.19
C ASN A 102 -6.26 14.46 -1.62
N GLY A 103 -6.64 13.36 -0.96
CA GLY A 103 -5.70 12.38 -0.40
C GLY A 103 -4.89 12.91 0.79
N LEU A 104 -5.42 13.92 1.48
CA LEU A 104 -4.89 14.45 2.73
C LEU A 104 -5.71 13.91 3.91
N VAL A 105 -5.11 13.93 5.10
CA VAL A 105 -5.78 13.67 6.37
C VAL A 105 -5.48 14.76 7.37
N ASP A 106 -6.48 15.11 8.19
CA ASP A 106 -6.27 15.99 9.32
C ASP A 106 -5.60 15.26 10.48
N VAL A 107 -4.71 15.97 11.17
CA VAL A 107 -3.98 15.43 12.34
C VAL A 107 -4.09 16.31 13.57
N LYS A 108 -4.41 17.59 13.39
CA LYS A 108 -4.45 18.57 14.48
C LYS A 108 -5.25 19.78 14.10
N VAL A 109 -6.12 20.23 15.00
CA VAL A 109 -6.75 21.55 14.94
C VAL A 109 -6.13 22.49 15.98
N VAL A 110 -5.99 23.77 15.66
CA VAL A 110 -5.53 24.81 16.59
C VAL A 110 -6.30 26.11 16.37
N ALA A 111 -6.42 26.92 17.43
CA ALA A 111 -6.65 28.35 17.26
C ALA A 111 -5.34 28.97 16.75
N PHE A 112 -5.35 29.47 15.51
CA PHE A 112 -4.17 30.09 14.89
C PHE A 112 -3.95 31.51 15.45
N SER A 113 -5.05 32.26 15.53
CA SER A 113 -5.13 33.58 16.16
C SER A 113 -6.50 33.70 16.85
N ASP A 114 -6.86 34.87 17.36
CA ASP A 114 -8.21 35.10 17.91
C ASP A 114 -9.30 34.91 16.86
N VAL A 115 -9.00 35.27 15.60
CA VAL A 115 -9.96 35.29 14.49
C VAL A 115 -9.87 34.10 13.53
N LEU A 116 -8.74 33.37 13.51
CA LEU A 116 -8.53 32.23 12.61
C LEU A 116 -8.42 30.90 13.37
N SER A 117 -9.11 29.88 12.86
CA SER A 117 -8.84 28.47 13.17
C SER A 117 -7.88 27.90 12.12
N GLY A 118 -7.12 26.87 12.50
CA GLY A 118 -6.24 26.16 11.59
C GLY A 118 -6.36 24.64 11.73
N LEU A 119 -6.43 23.93 10.60
CA LEU A 119 -6.38 22.47 10.51
C LEU A 119 -5.11 22.04 9.79
N LYS A 120 -4.32 21.20 10.46
CA LYS A 120 -3.12 20.60 9.88
C LYS A 120 -3.50 19.37 9.08
N LEU A 121 -3.21 19.43 7.79
CA LEU A 121 -3.44 18.40 6.79
C LEU A 121 -2.10 17.82 6.34
N VAL A 122 -2.02 16.50 6.26
CA VAL A 122 -0.81 15.79 5.84
C VAL A 122 -1.13 14.66 4.87
N VAL A 123 -0.09 14.19 4.18
CA VAL A 123 -0.15 12.93 3.44
C VAL A 123 -0.22 11.78 4.42
N ARG A 124 -1.19 10.88 4.22
CA ARG A 124 -1.24 9.60 4.95
C ARG A 124 0.10 8.90 4.81
N ARG A 125 0.62 8.37 5.93
CA ARG A 125 1.94 7.72 5.96
C ARG A 125 2.07 6.60 4.92
N ALA A 126 1.01 5.80 4.72
CA ALA A 126 0.96 4.72 3.73
C ALA A 126 1.04 5.22 2.28
N ASP A 127 0.62 6.46 2.01
CA ASP A 127 0.60 7.05 0.68
C ASP A 127 1.87 7.80 0.31
N ARG A 128 2.80 7.94 1.27
CA ARG A 128 4.12 8.54 1.03
C ARG A 128 4.97 7.62 0.15
N ARG A 129 5.78 8.21 -0.72
CA ARG A 129 6.59 7.47 -1.71
C ARG A 129 7.54 6.48 -1.07
N ALA A 130 8.14 6.84 0.07
CA ALA A 130 9.04 5.96 0.82
C ALA A 130 8.33 4.69 1.30
N ALA A 131 7.15 4.83 1.91
CA ALA A 131 6.35 3.69 2.37
C ALA A 131 5.92 2.79 1.21
N ARG A 132 5.45 3.39 0.10
CA ARG A 132 5.06 2.64 -1.11
C ARG A 132 6.23 1.87 -1.72
N ARG A 133 7.42 2.47 -1.79
CA ARG A 133 8.64 1.81 -2.28
C ARG A 133 9.04 0.64 -1.37
N ALA A 134 9.01 0.83 -0.05
CA ALA A 134 9.29 -0.23 0.90
C ALA A 134 8.31 -1.40 0.74
N SER A 135 7.00 -1.12 0.67
CA SER A 135 5.98 -2.17 0.47
C SER A 135 6.10 -2.89 -0.88
N ALA A 136 6.47 -2.17 -1.95
CA ALA A 136 6.71 -2.78 -3.26
C ALA A 136 7.93 -3.70 -3.25
N ALA A 137 9.03 -3.28 -2.60
CA ALA A 137 10.22 -4.10 -2.44
C ALA A 137 9.91 -5.39 -1.65
N THR A 138 9.21 -5.29 -0.52
CA THR A 138 8.78 -6.46 0.26
C THR A 138 7.84 -7.39 -0.52
N ARG A 139 6.96 -6.84 -1.36
CA ARG A 139 6.06 -7.66 -2.19
C ARG A 139 6.83 -8.41 -3.29
N SER A 140 7.83 -7.76 -3.89
CA SER A 140 8.71 -8.37 -4.88
C SER A 140 9.50 -9.54 -4.27
N THR A 141 10.14 -9.34 -3.12
CA THR A 141 10.91 -10.40 -2.45
C THR A 141 10.04 -11.57 -2.01
N ARG A 142 8.82 -11.32 -1.50
CA ARG A 142 7.88 -12.39 -1.14
C ARG A 142 7.44 -13.21 -2.35
N ARG A 143 7.28 -12.58 -3.52
CA ARG A 143 6.91 -13.28 -4.77
C ARG A 143 8.09 -14.10 -5.30
N ALA A 144 9.31 -13.61 -5.15
CA ALA A 144 10.55 -14.31 -5.50
C ALA A 144 11.07 -15.22 -4.38
N GLY A 145 10.18 -16.01 -3.75
CA GLY A 145 10.59 -16.96 -2.71
C GLY A 145 11.67 -17.95 -3.21
N PRO A 146 12.48 -18.56 -2.32
CA PRO A 146 13.60 -19.42 -2.69
C PRO A 146 13.16 -20.57 -3.61
N ARG A 147 14.00 -20.94 -4.60
CA ARG A 147 13.69 -22.08 -5.48
C ARG A 147 13.48 -23.33 -4.62
N PRO A 148 12.37 -24.06 -4.80
CA PRO A 148 12.15 -25.30 -4.08
C PRO A 148 13.20 -26.34 -4.45
N ALA A 149 13.58 -27.18 -3.49
CA ALA A 149 14.48 -28.31 -3.73
C ALA A 149 13.74 -29.38 -4.54
N ILE A 150 14.29 -29.77 -5.68
CA ILE A 150 13.71 -30.79 -6.56
C ILE A 150 14.06 -32.17 -5.99
N PRO A 151 13.10 -33.09 -5.83
CA PRO A 151 13.38 -34.46 -5.40
C PRO A 151 14.32 -35.19 -6.39
N PRO A 152 15.24 -36.06 -5.92
CA PRO A 152 16.28 -36.65 -6.77
C PRO A 152 15.76 -37.44 -7.98
N ASP A 153 14.61 -38.09 -7.86
CA ASP A 153 14.00 -38.89 -8.92
C ASP A 153 13.26 -38.04 -9.97
N LEU A 154 12.61 -36.95 -9.54
CA LEU A 154 12.10 -35.93 -10.47
C LEU A 154 13.26 -35.22 -11.19
N GLU A 155 14.35 -34.92 -10.50
CA GLU A 155 15.56 -34.35 -11.10
C GLU A 155 16.16 -35.29 -12.15
N ALA A 156 16.26 -36.59 -11.84
CA ALA A 156 16.75 -37.59 -12.78
C ALA A 156 15.86 -37.73 -14.03
N ALA A 157 14.54 -37.55 -13.88
CA ALA A 157 13.61 -37.55 -15.01
C ALA A 157 13.74 -36.27 -15.86
N LEU A 158 13.82 -35.09 -15.23
CA LEU A 158 14.06 -33.82 -15.92
C LEU A 158 15.39 -33.82 -16.68
N ALA A 159 16.43 -34.44 -16.14
CA ALA A 159 17.73 -34.57 -16.80
C ALA A 159 17.67 -35.39 -18.10
N ARG A 160 16.67 -36.27 -18.26
CA ARG A 160 16.47 -37.08 -19.49
C ARG A 160 15.73 -36.31 -20.59
N SER A 161 15.13 -35.16 -20.29
CA SER A 161 14.45 -34.31 -21.27
C SER A 161 14.87 -32.86 -21.15
N THR A 162 15.67 -32.39 -22.11
CA THR A 162 16.10 -30.99 -22.19
C THR A 162 14.91 -30.03 -22.33
N ARG A 163 13.84 -30.46 -23.00
CA ARG A 163 12.61 -29.65 -23.18
C ARG A 163 11.86 -29.48 -21.87
N ALA A 164 11.60 -30.59 -21.16
CA ALA A 164 10.92 -30.56 -19.87
C ALA A 164 11.71 -29.73 -18.85
N ARG A 165 13.04 -29.89 -18.82
CA ARG A 165 13.90 -29.09 -17.94
C ARG A 165 13.83 -27.60 -18.25
N ALA A 166 13.95 -27.21 -19.52
CA ALA A 166 13.85 -25.82 -19.92
C ALA A 166 12.46 -25.21 -19.60
N ALA A 167 11.39 -25.99 -19.73
CA ALA A 167 10.05 -25.56 -19.34
C ALA A 167 9.93 -25.37 -17.82
N PHE A 168 10.40 -26.33 -17.03
CA PHE A 168 10.39 -26.27 -15.56
C PHE A 168 11.21 -25.09 -15.01
N ASP A 169 12.40 -24.84 -15.56
CA ASP A 169 13.30 -23.77 -15.11
C ASP A 169 12.74 -22.36 -15.42
N ARG A 170 11.87 -22.24 -16.44
CA ARG A 170 11.16 -21.00 -16.76
C ARG A 170 9.97 -20.73 -15.86
N GLN A 171 9.50 -21.75 -15.12
CA GLN A 171 8.36 -21.56 -14.24
C GLN A 171 8.72 -20.71 -13.02
N PRO A 172 7.82 -19.81 -12.58
CA PRO A 172 7.94 -19.18 -11.28
C PRO A 172 8.11 -20.20 -10.14
N PRO A 173 8.85 -19.87 -9.05
CA PRO A 173 9.05 -20.79 -7.93
C PRO A 173 7.76 -21.31 -7.28
N SER A 174 6.61 -20.63 -7.43
CA SER A 174 5.30 -21.13 -6.99
C SER A 174 4.87 -22.37 -7.78
N HIS A 175 4.91 -22.32 -9.11
CA HIS A 175 4.51 -23.46 -9.95
C HIS A 175 5.50 -24.62 -9.83
N GLN A 176 6.80 -24.33 -9.67
CA GLN A 176 7.78 -25.38 -9.37
C GLN A 176 7.41 -26.16 -8.09
N ARG A 177 6.95 -25.46 -7.03
CA ARG A 177 6.50 -26.10 -5.79
C ARG A 177 5.27 -26.98 -5.99
N GLU A 178 4.37 -26.60 -6.88
CA GLU A 178 3.17 -27.40 -7.17
C GLU A 178 3.54 -28.74 -7.81
N TYR A 179 4.41 -28.75 -8.83
CA TYR A 179 4.91 -30.00 -9.43
C TYR A 179 5.68 -30.86 -8.42
N ILE A 180 6.56 -30.24 -7.62
CA ILE A 180 7.31 -30.96 -6.58
C ILE A 180 6.37 -31.57 -5.53
N GLY A 181 5.39 -30.79 -5.06
CA GLY A 181 4.38 -31.27 -4.10
C GLY A 181 3.54 -32.42 -4.66
N TYR A 182 3.15 -32.36 -5.94
CA TYR A 182 2.44 -33.45 -6.61
C TYR A 182 3.24 -34.76 -6.56
N VAL A 183 4.54 -34.71 -6.82
CA VAL A 183 5.40 -35.90 -6.77
C VAL A 183 5.63 -36.38 -5.32
N ASP A 184 5.86 -35.46 -4.38
CA ASP A 184 6.12 -35.75 -2.96
C ASP A 184 4.94 -36.33 -2.20
N GLU A 185 3.72 -35.95 -2.56
CA GLU A 185 2.51 -36.56 -1.97
C GLU A 185 2.35 -38.05 -2.34
N ALA A 186 2.99 -38.55 -3.40
CA ALA A 186 2.91 -39.94 -3.81
C ALA A 186 3.88 -40.83 -3.02
N LYS A 187 3.37 -41.42 -1.92
CA LYS A 187 4.15 -42.31 -1.04
C LYS A 187 4.43 -43.71 -1.60
N ARG A 188 3.64 -44.18 -2.59
CA ARG A 188 3.84 -45.50 -3.23
C ARG A 188 4.80 -45.37 -4.42
N PRO A 189 5.84 -46.22 -4.55
CA PRO A 189 6.83 -46.11 -5.63
C PRO A 189 6.22 -46.09 -7.04
N GLN A 190 5.23 -46.95 -7.29
CA GLN A 190 4.54 -47.02 -8.59
C GLN A 190 3.75 -45.73 -8.90
N THR A 191 3.05 -45.16 -7.91
CA THR A 191 2.31 -43.90 -8.06
C THR A 191 3.27 -42.73 -8.28
N ARG A 192 4.39 -42.72 -7.57
CA ARG A 192 5.42 -41.69 -7.70
C ARG A 192 6.03 -41.71 -9.11
N ALA A 193 6.39 -42.88 -9.62
CA ALA A 193 6.88 -43.04 -10.98
C ALA A 193 5.88 -42.55 -12.03
N ARG A 194 4.57 -42.86 -11.87
CA ARG A 194 3.51 -42.34 -12.75
C ARG A 194 3.42 -40.81 -12.71
N ARG A 195 3.39 -40.20 -11.52
CA ARG A 195 3.30 -38.74 -11.36
C ARG A 195 4.50 -38.00 -11.95
N ILE A 196 5.69 -38.60 -11.87
CA ILE A 196 6.89 -38.08 -12.51
C ILE A 196 6.73 -38.11 -14.03
N ALA A 197 6.29 -39.23 -14.61
CA ALA A 197 6.07 -39.34 -16.06
C ALA A 197 5.02 -38.30 -16.56
N GLU A 198 3.90 -38.15 -15.84
CA GLU A 198 2.87 -37.14 -16.14
C GLU A 198 3.40 -35.71 -16.05
N THR A 199 4.24 -35.43 -15.06
CA THR A 199 4.88 -34.12 -14.90
C THR A 199 5.78 -33.81 -16.09
N ILE A 200 6.60 -34.77 -16.54
CA ILE A 200 7.47 -34.59 -17.71
C ILE A 200 6.64 -34.36 -18.97
N GLU A 201 5.62 -35.18 -19.21
CA GLU A 201 4.73 -35.02 -20.37
C GLU A 201 4.07 -33.63 -20.39
N HIS A 202 3.52 -33.18 -19.26
CA HIS A 202 2.90 -31.86 -19.16
C HIS A 202 3.89 -30.74 -19.45
N LEU A 203 5.11 -30.82 -18.89
CA LEU A 203 6.16 -29.82 -19.13
C LEU A 203 6.64 -29.80 -20.59
N GLU A 204 6.61 -30.94 -21.29
CA GLU A 204 6.95 -31.02 -22.71
C GLU A 204 5.86 -30.44 -23.60
N VAL A 205 4.58 -30.66 -23.26
CA VAL A 205 3.44 -30.06 -23.95
C VAL A 205 3.45 -28.53 -23.76
N ASP A 206 3.70 -28.05 -22.54
CA ASP A 206 3.84 -26.62 -22.23
C ASP A 206 4.99 -25.95 -23.00
N ALA A 207 6.02 -26.71 -23.38
CA ALA A 207 7.13 -26.22 -24.19
C ALA A 207 6.76 -26.01 -25.67
N HIS A 208 5.65 -26.62 -26.14
CA HIS A 208 5.23 -26.61 -27.54
C HIS A 208 4.33 -25.40 -27.90
N ASP A 209 3.50 -24.90 -26.98
CA ASP A 209 2.59 -23.76 -27.22
C ASP A 209 2.69 -22.69 -26.10
N PRO A 210 3.69 -21.79 -26.16
CA PRO A 210 3.87 -20.75 -25.14
C PRO A 210 2.84 -19.61 -25.21
N ALA A 211 1.95 -19.57 -26.20
CA ALA A 211 1.08 -18.41 -26.51
C ALA A 211 -0.28 -18.43 -25.78
N LYS A 212 -0.71 -19.56 -25.21
CA LYS A 212 -1.99 -19.68 -24.45
C LYS A 212 -1.87 -19.34 -22.95
N ARG A 213 -1.13 -18.29 -22.60
CA ARG A 213 -0.99 -17.86 -21.20
C ARG A 213 -2.18 -17.00 -20.75
N SER A 214 -3.23 -17.62 -20.25
CA SER A 214 -4.15 -16.92 -19.32
C SER A 214 -3.62 -17.11 -17.90
N GLU A 215 -3.41 -16.01 -17.17
CA GLU A 215 -3.12 -16.01 -15.74
C GLU A 215 -4.30 -16.66 -15.00
N GLY A 216 -4.26 -17.99 -14.81
CA GLY A 216 -5.24 -18.68 -13.97
C GLY A 216 -5.53 -20.15 -14.28
N ASP A 217 -5.07 -20.72 -15.41
CA ASP A 217 -5.69 -21.96 -15.92
C ASP A 217 -4.81 -23.22 -16.01
N THR A 218 -3.57 -23.24 -15.52
CA THR A 218 -2.83 -24.52 -15.40
C THR A 218 -3.24 -25.25 -14.12
N ARG A 219 -4.49 -25.70 -14.05
CA ARG A 219 -5.03 -26.44 -12.91
C ARG A 219 -4.82 -27.95 -13.10
N TYR A 220 -3.57 -28.38 -12.94
CA TYR A 220 -3.10 -29.79 -12.86
C TYR A 220 -3.40 -30.70 -14.07
N PRO A 221 -2.59 -31.75 -14.33
CA PRO A 221 -2.98 -32.78 -15.28
C PRO A 221 -4.31 -33.39 -14.84
N ALA A 222 -5.34 -33.20 -15.65
CA ALA A 222 -6.69 -33.67 -15.38
C ALA A 222 -6.66 -35.17 -15.05
N LYS A 223 -7.26 -35.55 -13.91
CA LYS A 223 -7.50 -36.96 -13.55
C LYS A 223 -8.27 -37.65 -14.69
N ARG A 224 -7.59 -38.34 -15.59
CA ARG A 224 -8.21 -39.32 -16.50
C ARG A 224 -7.65 -40.71 -16.23
N SER A 225 -8.30 -41.38 -15.30
CA SER A 225 -8.78 -42.76 -15.47
C SER A 225 -9.61 -43.15 -14.24
N GLU A 226 -10.78 -43.71 -14.53
CA GLU A 226 -11.77 -44.22 -13.59
C GLU A 226 -11.20 -45.34 -12.71
N GLY A 227 -11.73 -45.46 -11.49
CA GLY A 227 -11.51 -46.59 -10.61
C GLY A 227 -10.56 -46.31 -9.44
N ASP A 228 -11.01 -45.52 -8.47
CA ASP A 228 -11.11 -46.00 -7.08
C ASP A 228 -11.75 -44.94 -6.18
N THR A 229 -12.72 -45.43 -5.42
CA THR A 229 -13.79 -44.71 -4.75
C THR A 229 -13.33 -43.92 -3.52
N HIS A 230 -14.16 -42.94 -3.17
CA HIS A 230 -14.47 -42.51 -1.81
C HIS A 230 -13.47 -41.59 -1.10
N TYR A 231 -13.88 -40.32 -0.96
CA TYR A 231 -13.57 -39.52 0.22
C TYR A 231 -14.50 -39.99 1.35
N PRO A 232 -14.02 -40.57 2.46
CA PRO A 232 -14.76 -40.54 3.70
C PRO A 232 -14.41 -39.24 4.44
N ALA A 233 -15.45 -38.48 4.76
CA ALA A 233 -15.38 -37.46 5.78
C ALA A 233 -14.93 -38.09 7.11
N LYS A 234 -14.03 -37.43 7.83
CA LYS A 234 -14.08 -37.42 9.30
C LYS A 234 -13.89 -36.01 9.83
N ARG A 235 -14.98 -35.52 10.44
CA ARG A 235 -14.97 -34.53 11.51
C ARG A 235 -14.07 -35.02 12.64
N SER A 236 -13.39 -34.09 13.30
CA SER A 236 -13.20 -34.15 14.75
C SER A 236 -14.02 -33.02 15.35
N GLU A 237 -15.06 -33.41 16.08
CA GLU A 237 -15.86 -32.54 16.95
C GLU A 237 -15.01 -31.93 18.06
N GLY A 238 -15.50 -30.81 18.59
CA GLY A 238 -14.95 -30.06 19.71
C GLY A 238 -15.80 -28.82 19.91
N ASP A 239 -16.97 -29.04 20.50
CA ASP A 239 -18.03 -28.12 20.94
C ASP A 239 -17.65 -26.66 21.19
N THR A 240 -18.51 -25.72 20.79
CA THR A 240 -19.35 -24.97 21.74
C THR A 240 -20.59 -24.40 21.02
N HIS A 241 -21.69 -24.48 21.77
CA HIS A 241 -23.09 -24.29 21.44
C HIS A 241 -23.53 -22.80 21.51
N TYR A 242 -24.77 -22.57 21.05
CA TYR A 242 -25.68 -21.41 21.22
C TYR A 242 -25.84 -20.36 20.07
N PRO A 243 -27.04 -19.76 19.89
CA PRO A 243 -27.87 -19.87 18.69
C PRO A 243 -28.27 -18.49 18.14
N ALA A 244 -28.85 -18.47 16.95
CA ALA A 244 -29.61 -17.32 16.48
C ALA A 244 -31.00 -17.31 17.12
N LYS A 245 -31.34 -16.24 17.86
CA LYS A 245 -32.67 -15.62 17.81
C LYS A 245 -32.57 -14.12 18.14
N ARG A 246 -32.89 -13.30 17.14
CA ARG A 246 -33.55 -12.00 17.35
C ARG A 246 -34.84 -12.21 18.15
N PRO A 247 -35.21 -11.23 18.98
CA PRO A 247 -36.18 -10.21 18.54
C PRO A 247 -35.51 -8.90 18.16
#